data_AF-A0A829WEB8-F1
#
_entry.id   AF-A0A829WEB8-F1
#
_cell.length_a   1.000
_cell.length_b   1.000
_cell.length_c   1.000
_cell.angle_alpha   90.00
_cell.angle_beta   90.00
_cell.angle_gamma   90.00
#
_symmetry.space_group_name_H-M   'P 1'
#
loop_
_entity.id
_entity.type
_entity.pdbx_description
1 polymer ?
#
loop_
_entity_poly.entity_id
_entity_poly.type
_entity_poly.pdbx_seq_one_letter_code
_entity_poly.pdbx_strand_id
1 'polypeptide(L)'
;MEEVMCIHQYFNDKTGCDGCAMGMIASCQTCQKLPGTCYKPVKTEDEERQREQEENFMMIYHDIERPGAAELLKWLQTTDIFTAPASTKFHGAYPGGLLDHILTVYYRMFPEAQQAGYDTETIAVVALLHDVCKLNVYKAAAKEGGLSYGYHDDFPLGHGEKSVVLILKHMELTVEEMLAINWHMGAFDSRASTDKRSLNDVFNRHKLAVLLHIADMQATFLDDCRKGGHING
;
A
#
# COMPACT_ATOMS: atom_id res chain seq x y z
N MET A 1 2.11 33.38 15.55
CA MET A 1 2.96 32.32 16.14
C MET A 1 1.98 31.35 16.78
N GLU A 2 1.20 30.55 16.04
CA GLU A 2 1.53 29.67 14.91
C GLU A 2 2.74 28.79 15.21
N GLU A 3 2.45 27.62 15.77
CA GLU A 3 3.38 26.49 15.79
C GLU A 3 3.04 25.57 14.60
N VAL A 4 4.03 25.43 13.72
CA VAL A 4 4.04 24.52 12.58
C VAL A 4 4.50 23.16 13.10
N MET A 5 3.65 22.12 13.04
CA MET A 5 4.07 20.77 13.46
C MET A 5 4.66 19.99 12.28
N CYS A 6 5.90 19.53 12.45
CA CYS A 6 6.60 18.62 11.54
C CYS A 6 6.15 17.18 11.79
N ILE A 7 6.16 16.33 10.76
CA ILE A 7 5.72 14.92 10.76
C ILE A 7 6.40 14.03 11.82
N HIS A 8 7.62 14.38 12.25
CA HIS A 8 8.29 13.70 13.38
C HIS A 8 7.61 13.98 14.74
N GLN A 9 6.97 15.15 14.90
CA GLN A 9 6.24 15.52 16.10
C GLN A 9 4.96 14.68 16.28
N TYR A 10 4.27 14.37 15.17
CA TYR A 10 3.06 13.52 15.18
C TYR A 10 3.36 12.08 15.65
N PHE A 11 4.52 11.51 15.28
CA PHE A 11 4.94 10.18 15.73
C PHE A 11 5.50 10.16 17.16
N ASN A 12 6.17 11.23 17.62
CA ASN A 12 6.64 11.33 19.01
C ASN A 12 5.47 11.45 19.99
N ASP A 13 4.42 12.19 19.65
CA ASP A 13 3.25 12.40 20.52
C ASP A 13 2.39 11.13 20.70
N LYS A 14 2.46 10.17 19.77
CA LYS A 14 1.74 8.88 19.87
C LYS A 14 2.56 7.72 20.44
N THR A 15 3.89 7.78 20.39
CA THR A 15 4.76 6.68 20.87
C THR A 15 5.41 6.96 22.22
N GLY A 16 5.38 8.20 22.71
CA GLY A 16 5.95 8.57 24.02
C GLY A 16 7.47 8.41 24.10
N CYS A 17 8.16 8.27 22.96
CA CYS A 17 9.61 8.28 22.89
C CYS A 17 10.09 9.72 22.65
N ASP A 18 10.53 10.39 23.72
CA ASP A 18 11.18 11.69 23.67
C ASP A 18 12.57 11.57 23.01
N GLY A 19 12.58 11.50 21.67
CA GLY A 19 13.78 11.45 20.85
C GLY A 19 14.12 12.76 20.14
N CYS A 20 13.38 13.84 20.37
CA CYS A 20 13.67 15.14 19.76
C CYS A 20 13.45 16.27 20.78
N ALA A 21 14.41 16.42 21.69
CA ALA A 21 14.43 17.54 22.61
C ALA A 21 14.66 18.85 21.85
N MET A 22 13.63 19.69 21.88
CA MET A 22 13.68 21.16 21.82
C MET A 22 14.34 21.79 20.58
N GLY A 23 13.48 22.14 19.63
CA GLY A 23 13.54 23.44 18.96
C GLY A 23 14.67 23.64 17.96
N MET A 24 14.44 23.22 16.71
CA MET A 24 14.91 23.91 15.50
C MET A 24 14.26 23.29 14.25
N ILE A 25 13.03 23.72 13.95
CA ILE A 25 12.25 23.29 12.76
C ILE A 25 12.89 23.78 11.42
N ALA A 26 13.96 24.58 11.48
CA ALA A 26 14.50 25.27 10.31
C ALA A 26 15.57 24.51 9.50
N SER A 27 16.03 23.31 9.90
CA SER A 27 17.18 22.67 9.23
C SER A 27 16.88 21.37 8.46
N CYS A 28 15.65 20.84 8.48
CA CYS A 28 15.31 19.64 7.71
C CYS A 28 15.08 20.02 6.23
N GLN A 29 16.13 19.89 5.42
CA GLN A 29 16.08 20.17 3.97
C GLN A 29 15.07 19.29 3.21
N THR A 30 14.66 18.17 3.78
CA THR A 30 13.68 17.24 3.20
C THR A 30 12.26 17.82 3.20
N CYS A 31 11.91 18.65 4.19
CA CYS A 31 10.57 19.22 4.32
C CYS A 31 10.29 20.42 3.38
N GLN A 32 11.30 20.96 2.70
CA GLN A 32 11.16 22.14 1.84
C GLN A 32 10.71 21.82 0.40
N LYS A 33 10.57 20.54 0.03
CA LYS A 33 10.35 20.13 -1.37
C LYS A 33 8.97 19.57 -1.71
N LEU A 34 8.01 19.54 -0.79
CA LEU A 34 6.65 19.08 -1.12
C LEU A 34 5.81 20.23 -1.69
N PRO A 35 5.38 20.18 -2.97
CA PRO A 35 4.49 21.18 -3.53
C PRO A 35 3.05 20.88 -3.07
N GLY A 36 2.49 21.77 -2.24
CA GLY A 36 1.14 21.60 -1.68
C GLY A 36 0.64 22.84 -0.97
N THR A 37 0.57 23.96 -1.69
CA THR A 37 -0.01 25.21 -1.19
C THR A 37 -1.51 25.07 -0.91
N CYS A 38 -1.90 25.49 0.30
CA CYS A 38 -3.25 25.79 0.80
C CYS A 38 -4.11 24.63 1.34
N TYR A 39 -4.06 24.48 2.67
CA TYR A 39 -5.02 23.74 3.50
C TYR A 39 -6.46 24.17 3.23
N LYS A 40 -7.34 23.23 2.86
CA LYS A 40 -8.79 23.40 2.86
C LYS A 40 -9.36 22.53 3.99
N PRO A 41 -10.28 23.05 4.81
CA PRO A 41 -10.88 22.26 5.89
C PRO A 41 -11.64 21.06 5.31
N VAL A 42 -11.33 19.88 5.84
CA VAL A 42 -11.98 18.61 5.51
C VAL A 42 -13.37 18.58 6.14
N LYS A 43 -14.38 18.03 5.45
CA LYS A 43 -15.79 18.16 5.86
C LYS A 43 -16.35 16.93 6.55
N THR A 44 -15.68 15.78 6.45
CA THR A 44 -16.11 14.50 7.04
C THR A 44 -14.90 13.67 7.52
N GLU A 45 -15.14 12.76 8.47
CA GLU A 45 -14.10 11.82 8.96
C GLU A 45 -13.54 10.93 7.83
N ASP A 46 -14.37 10.58 6.84
CA ASP A 46 -13.95 9.77 5.69
C ASP A 46 -13.00 10.51 4.76
N GLU A 47 -13.27 11.79 4.45
CA GLU A 47 -12.38 12.63 3.66
C GLU A 47 -11.04 12.87 4.39
N GLU A 48 -11.06 12.92 5.73
CA GLU A 48 -9.85 13.14 6.54
C GLU A 48 -8.98 11.89 6.55
N ARG A 49 -9.60 10.72 6.75
CA ARG A 49 -8.93 9.42 6.62
C ARG A 49 -8.30 9.27 5.24
N GLN A 50 -9.04 9.54 4.17
CA GLN A 50 -8.53 9.42 2.80
C GLN A 50 -7.32 10.33 2.58
N ARG A 51 -7.40 11.58 3.02
CA ARG A 51 -6.27 12.52 2.94
C ARG A 51 -5.05 12.02 3.70
N GLU A 52 -5.20 11.52 4.93
CA GLU A 52 -4.09 10.97 5.72
C GLU A 52 -3.44 9.77 5.02
N GLN A 53 -4.23 8.92 4.37
CA GLN A 53 -3.71 7.77 3.63
C GLN A 53 -2.94 8.18 2.38
N GLU A 54 -3.47 9.13 1.61
CA GLU A 54 -2.78 9.70 0.45
C GLU A 54 -1.44 10.31 0.88
N GLU A 55 -1.41 11.09 1.96
CA GLU A 55 -0.18 11.68 2.50
C GLU A 55 0.83 10.62 2.97
N ASN A 56 0.37 9.60 3.67
CA ASN A 56 1.21 8.49 4.11
C ASN A 56 1.80 7.70 2.92
N PHE A 57 0.98 7.41 1.91
CA PHE A 57 1.45 6.74 0.70
C PHE A 57 2.52 7.56 -0.01
N MET A 58 2.27 8.86 -0.21
CA MET A 58 3.21 9.75 -0.89
C MET A 58 4.52 9.91 -0.11
N MET A 59 4.45 9.91 1.22
CA MET A 59 5.63 9.96 2.07
C MET A 59 6.47 8.69 1.96
N ILE A 60 5.85 7.50 2.06
CA ILE A 60 6.58 6.23 1.95
C ILE A 60 7.12 6.04 0.53
N TYR A 61 6.35 6.43 -0.49
CA TYR A 61 6.77 6.33 -1.88
C TYR A 61 8.01 7.20 -2.18
N HIS A 62 8.18 8.31 -1.46
CA HIS A 62 9.36 9.17 -1.61
C HIS A 62 10.67 8.45 -1.26
N ASP A 63 10.63 7.36 -0.49
CA ASP A 63 11.81 6.53 -0.19
C ASP A 63 12.24 5.66 -1.39
N ILE A 64 11.50 5.68 -2.51
CA ILE A 64 11.82 4.98 -3.74
C ILE A 64 12.56 5.92 -4.70
N GLU A 65 13.87 5.78 -4.78
CA GLU A 65 14.80 6.62 -5.54
C GLU A 65 15.19 6.00 -6.90
N ARG A 66 14.65 4.82 -7.24
CA ARG A 66 15.00 4.08 -8.46
C ARG A 66 14.70 4.84 -9.75
N PRO A 67 15.50 4.62 -10.82
CA PRO A 67 15.14 5.09 -12.16
C PRO A 67 13.72 4.64 -12.54
N GLY A 68 12.89 5.60 -12.94
CA GLY A 68 11.50 5.35 -13.31
C GLY A 68 10.47 5.43 -12.18
N ALA A 69 10.91 5.59 -10.93
CA ALA A 69 9.99 5.71 -9.79
C ALA A 69 9.08 6.95 -9.92
N ALA A 70 9.60 8.08 -10.42
CA ALA A 70 8.81 9.30 -10.64
C ALA A 70 7.76 9.12 -11.74
N GLU A 71 8.11 8.42 -12.82
CA GLU A 71 7.25 8.08 -13.94
C GLU A 71 6.15 7.11 -13.52
N LEU A 72 6.49 6.12 -12.70
CA LEU A 72 5.54 5.19 -12.11
C LEU A 72 4.57 5.94 -11.18
N LEU A 73 5.05 6.84 -10.32
CA LEU A 73 4.20 7.64 -9.45
C LEU A 73 3.22 8.49 -10.24
N LYS A 74 3.73 9.16 -11.28
CA LYS A 74 2.90 9.96 -12.19
C LYS A 74 1.82 9.12 -12.86
N TRP A 75 2.12 7.88 -13.25
CA TRP A 75 1.12 6.96 -13.78
C TRP A 75 0.11 6.53 -12.71
N LEU A 76 0.55 6.14 -11.51
CA LEU A 76 -0.32 5.77 -10.40
C LEU A 76 -1.33 6.87 -10.07
N GLN A 77 -0.90 8.14 -10.11
CA GLN A 77 -1.77 9.31 -9.90
C GLN A 77 -2.84 9.50 -10.99
N THR A 78 -2.73 8.84 -12.14
CA THR A 78 -3.78 8.82 -13.17
C THR A 78 -4.78 7.67 -13.00
N THR A 79 -4.54 6.78 -12.03
CA THR A 79 -5.41 5.65 -11.72
C THR A 79 -6.36 5.97 -10.57
N ASP A 80 -7.17 5.00 -10.18
CA ASP A 80 -8.06 5.08 -9.04
C ASP A 80 -7.42 4.65 -7.71
N ILE A 81 -6.09 4.47 -7.62
CA ILE A 81 -5.39 3.93 -6.42
C ILE A 81 -5.86 4.53 -5.08
N PHE A 82 -6.12 5.83 -5.04
CA PHE A 82 -6.53 6.53 -3.82
C PHE A 82 -8.02 6.39 -3.46
N THR A 83 -8.83 5.86 -4.38
CA THR A 83 -10.29 5.74 -4.24
C THR A 83 -10.81 4.32 -4.46
N ALA A 84 -10.00 3.42 -5.02
CA ALA A 84 -10.37 2.07 -5.35
C ALA A 84 -10.73 1.27 -4.08
N PRO A 85 -11.77 0.43 -4.12
CA PRO A 85 -11.96 -0.59 -3.09
C PRO A 85 -10.92 -1.70 -3.26
N ALA A 86 -10.63 -2.44 -2.19
CA ALA A 86 -9.77 -3.61 -2.25
C ALA A 86 -10.48 -4.84 -2.83
N SER A 87 -11.81 -4.89 -2.74
CA SER A 87 -12.63 -6.01 -3.20
C SER A 87 -14.07 -5.60 -3.55
N THR A 88 -14.84 -6.52 -4.16
CA THR A 88 -16.24 -6.25 -4.52
C THR A 88 -17.23 -6.39 -3.37
N LYS A 89 -16.95 -7.30 -2.43
CA LYS A 89 -17.87 -7.73 -1.37
C LYS A 89 -17.20 -8.27 -0.10
N PHE A 90 -15.86 -8.27 -0.08
CA PHE A 90 -15.07 -8.80 1.02
C PHE A 90 -14.42 -7.62 1.78
N HIS A 91 -13.27 -7.86 2.41
CA HIS A 91 -12.47 -6.84 3.08
C HIS A 91 -12.16 -5.67 2.14
N GLY A 92 -12.20 -4.44 2.68
CA GLY A 92 -11.90 -3.22 1.93
C GLY A 92 -12.90 -2.87 0.82
N ALA A 93 -14.13 -3.39 0.84
CA ALA A 93 -15.19 -3.05 -0.14
C ALA A 93 -15.82 -1.66 0.09
N TYR A 94 -15.00 -0.62 0.15
CA TYR A 94 -15.38 0.78 0.32
C TYR A 94 -14.39 1.71 -0.40
N PRO A 95 -14.73 2.99 -0.69
CA PRO A 95 -13.83 3.90 -1.37
C PRO A 95 -12.53 4.12 -0.58
N GLY A 96 -11.38 3.91 -1.23
CA GLY A 96 -10.05 4.00 -0.61
C GLY A 96 -9.58 2.72 0.10
N GLY A 97 -10.41 1.67 0.15
CA GLY A 97 -10.07 0.43 0.83
C GLY A 97 -8.82 -0.27 0.29
N LEU A 98 -8.48 -0.07 -1.00
CA LEU A 98 -7.22 -0.58 -1.55
C LEU A 98 -6.01 0.07 -0.90
N LEU A 99 -6.03 1.40 -0.73
CA LEU A 99 -4.94 2.15 -0.15
C LEU A 99 -4.78 1.85 1.35
N ASP A 100 -5.89 1.72 2.07
CA ASP A 100 -5.91 1.21 3.46
C ASP A 100 -5.14 -0.11 3.58
N HIS A 101 -5.46 -1.05 2.71
CA HIS A 101 -4.86 -2.38 2.72
C HIS A 101 -3.36 -2.30 2.43
N ILE A 102 -2.98 -1.59 1.35
CA ILE A 102 -1.58 -1.38 0.96
C ILE A 102 -0.74 -0.79 2.11
N LEU A 103 -1.23 0.26 2.77
CA LEU A 103 -0.52 0.88 3.90
C LEU A 103 -0.44 -0.06 5.11
N THR A 104 -1.50 -0.82 5.38
CA THR A 104 -1.50 -1.80 6.48
C THR A 104 -0.46 -2.90 6.23
N VAL A 105 -0.36 -3.40 5.00
CA VAL A 105 0.69 -4.37 4.60
C VAL A 105 2.08 -3.78 4.82
N TYR A 106 2.33 -2.53 4.40
CA TYR A 106 3.61 -1.88 4.65
C TYR A 106 3.96 -1.82 6.14
N TYR A 107 3.04 -1.33 7.00
CA TYR A 107 3.30 -1.22 8.44
C TYR A 107 3.51 -2.57 9.12
N ARG A 108 2.80 -3.62 8.67
CA ARG A 108 2.96 -4.99 9.17
C ARG A 108 4.29 -5.60 8.75
N MET A 109 4.67 -5.41 7.49
CA MET A 109 5.89 -5.98 6.92
C MET A 109 7.17 -5.34 7.46
N PHE A 110 7.13 -4.02 7.70
CA PHE A 110 8.33 -3.22 7.95
C PHE A 110 9.25 -3.76 9.06
N PRO A 111 8.78 -4.07 10.28
CA PRO A 111 9.67 -4.49 11.37
C PRO A 111 10.39 -5.81 11.08
N GLU A 112 9.65 -6.80 10.56
CA GLU A 112 10.19 -8.14 10.29
C GLU A 112 11.11 -8.12 9.07
N ALA A 113 10.77 -7.36 8.03
CA ALA A 113 11.61 -7.23 6.83
C ALA A 113 12.90 -6.45 7.11
N GLN A 114 12.84 -5.40 7.92
CA GLN A 114 14.03 -4.67 8.36
C GLN A 114 14.94 -5.58 9.21
N GLN A 115 14.37 -6.36 10.13
CA GLN A 115 15.13 -7.35 10.92
C GLN A 115 15.75 -8.45 10.03
N ALA A 116 15.10 -8.81 8.93
CA ALA A 116 15.61 -9.75 7.96
C ALA A 116 16.71 -9.17 7.05
N GLY A 117 16.99 -7.87 7.14
CA GLY A 117 18.08 -7.19 6.44
C GLY A 117 17.69 -6.54 5.11
N TYR A 118 16.39 -6.36 4.84
CA TYR A 118 15.93 -5.59 3.68
C TYR A 118 15.96 -4.09 3.99
N ASP A 119 16.34 -3.28 3.00
CA ASP A 119 16.32 -1.83 3.11
C ASP A 119 14.89 -1.26 2.99
N THR A 120 14.73 -0.02 3.43
CA THR A 120 13.44 0.70 3.40
C THR A 120 12.86 0.78 2.00
N GLU A 121 13.70 1.02 0.99
CA GLU A 121 13.25 1.14 -0.40
C GLU A 121 12.65 -0.18 -0.91
N THR A 122 13.31 -1.32 -0.72
CA THR A 122 12.81 -2.65 -1.13
C THR A 122 11.48 -2.96 -0.44
N ILE A 123 11.36 -2.66 0.85
CA ILE A 123 10.13 -2.86 1.62
C ILE A 123 9.01 -1.98 1.05
N ALA A 124 9.29 -0.69 0.81
CA ALA A 124 8.33 0.24 0.21
C ALA A 124 7.88 -0.22 -1.19
N VAL A 125 8.83 -0.63 -2.05
CA VAL A 125 8.54 -1.13 -3.40
C VAL A 125 7.56 -2.30 -3.36
N VAL A 126 7.85 -3.35 -2.58
CA VAL A 126 7.00 -4.55 -2.61
C VAL A 126 5.68 -4.32 -1.89
N ALA A 127 5.67 -3.64 -0.75
CA ALA A 127 4.45 -3.45 0.02
C ALA A 127 3.50 -2.44 -0.66
N LEU A 128 4.01 -1.32 -1.17
CA LEU A 128 3.15 -0.32 -1.82
C LEU A 128 2.60 -0.78 -3.17
N LEU A 129 3.32 -1.66 -3.87
CA LEU A 129 3.03 -1.98 -5.27
C LEU A 129 2.52 -3.41 -5.51
N HIS A 130 2.42 -4.27 -4.49
CA HIS A 130 2.00 -5.67 -4.68
C HIS A 130 0.64 -5.81 -5.37
N ASP A 131 -0.27 -4.87 -5.09
CA ASP A 131 -1.69 -4.94 -5.43
C ASP A 131 -2.11 -3.99 -6.55
N VAL A 132 -1.15 -3.41 -7.30
CA VAL A 132 -1.48 -2.51 -8.43
C VAL A 132 -2.24 -3.21 -9.57
N CYS A 133 -2.34 -4.54 -9.55
CA CYS A 133 -3.24 -5.31 -10.42
C CYS A 133 -4.73 -4.98 -10.22
N LYS A 134 -5.10 -4.43 -9.05
CA LYS A 134 -6.46 -4.03 -8.68
C LYS A 134 -6.84 -2.62 -9.15
N LEU A 135 -5.93 -1.88 -9.75
CA LEU A 135 -6.22 -0.54 -10.26
C LEU A 135 -7.21 -0.59 -11.42
N ASN A 136 -8.21 0.28 -11.37
CA ASN A 136 -9.26 0.49 -12.36
C ASN A 136 -10.16 -0.72 -12.64
N VAL A 137 -10.07 -1.82 -11.87
CA VAL A 137 -10.86 -3.03 -12.14
C VAL A 137 -12.22 -3.05 -11.43
N TYR A 138 -12.38 -2.27 -10.36
CA TYR A 138 -13.62 -2.23 -9.61
C TYR A 138 -14.48 -1.04 -10.05
N LYS A 139 -15.72 -1.31 -10.45
CA LYS A 139 -16.67 -0.28 -10.91
C LYS A 139 -17.79 -0.11 -9.89
N ALA A 140 -17.85 1.06 -9.29
CA ALA A 140 -18.91 1.39 -8.33
C ALA A 140 -20.25 1.57 -9.04
N ALA A 141 -21.30 1.02 -8.46
CA ALA A 141 -22.68 1.20 -8.87
C ALA A 141 -23.55 1.48 -7.64
N ALA A 142 -24.39 2.50 -7.74
CA ALA A 142 -25.36 2.81 -6.70
C ALA A 142 -26.41 1.68 -6.60
N LYS A 143 -26.70 1.23 -5.37
CA LYS A 143 -27.73 0.26 -5.07
C LYS A 143 -28.59 0.79 -3.92
N GLU A 144 -29.85 0.37 -3.82
CA GLU A 144 -30.68 0.68 -2.65
C GLU A 144 -29.95 0.22 -1.38
N GLY A 145 -29.63 1.17 -0.49
CA GLY A 145 -28.92 0.91 0.76
C GLY A 145 -27.39 1.06 0.73
N GLY A 146 -26.76 1.43 -0.39
CA GLY A 146 -25.32 1.74 -0.40
C GLY A 146 -24.62 1.62 -1.76
N LEU A 147 -23.29 1.53 -1.73
CA LEU A 147 -22.46 1.26 -2.90
C LEU A 147 -22.28 -0.25 -3.09
N SER A 148 -22.27 -0.66 -4.35
CA SER A 148 -21.87 -2.01 -4.76
C SER A 148 -20.77 -1.91 -5.81
N TYR A 149 -19.88 -2.90 -5.86
CA TYR A 149 -18.76 -2.90 -6.80
C TYR A 149 -18.83 -4.11 -7.73
N GLY A 150 -18.79 -3.85 -9.04
CA GLY A 150 -18.55 -4.87 -10.06
C GLY A 150 -17.07 -5.04 -10.34
N TYR A 151 -16.66 -6.21 -10.85
CA TYR A 151 -15.30 -6.47 -11.29
C TYR A 151 -15.24 -6.53 -12.82
N HIS A 152 -14.35 -5.74 -13.42
CA HIS A 152 -14.11 -5.71 -14.85
C HIS A 152 -12.63 -5.46 -15.12
N ASP A 153 -11.92 -6.44 -15.68
CA ASP A 153 -10.50 -6.34 -15.97
C ASP A 153 -10.25 -6.33 -17.49
N ASP A 154 -9.84 -5.16 -18.00
CA ASP A 154 -9.45 -4.96 -19.41
C ASP A 154 -8.08 -5.58 -19.74
N PHE A 155 -7.31 -5.99 -18.73
CA PHE A 155 -5.98 -6.57 -18.88
C PHE A 155 -5.79 -7.81 -17.97
N PRO A 156 -6.49 -8.93 -18.25
CA PRO A 156 -6.53 -10.11 -17.39
C PRO A 156 -5.25 -10.96 -17.54
N LEU A 157 -4.14 -10.50 -16.95
CA LEU A 157 -2.83 -11.16 -17.02
C LEU A 157 -2.55 -12.15 -15.88
N GLY A 158 -3.38 -12.14 -14.82
CA GLY A 158 -3.08 -12.76 -13.52
C GLY A 158 -2.92 -11.69 -12.45
N HIS A 159 -3.07 -12.02 -11.17
CA HIS A 159 -3.03 -11.01 -10.10
C HIS A 159 -1.60 -10.51 -9.87
N GLY A 160 -0.68 -11.41 -9.49
CA GLY A 160 0.72 -11.04 -9.28
C GLY A 160 1.44 -10.63 -10.56
N GLU A 161 1.22 -11.33 -11.67
CA GLU A 161 1.87 -11.07 -12.96
C GLU A 161 1.52 -9.67 -13.48
N LYS A 162 0.25 -9.28 -13.36
CA LYS A 162 -0.21 -7.95 -13.78
C LYS A 162 0.49 -6.85 -13.00
N SER A 163 0.62 -7.00 -11.68
CA SER A 163 1.34 -6.02 -10.86
C SER A 163 2.77 -5.85 -11.35
N VAL A 164 3.51 -6.95 -11.51
CA VAL A 164 4.90 -6.92 -12.01
C VAL A 164 4.99 -6.24 -13.38
N VAL A 165 4.13 -6.61 -14.33
CA VAL A 165 4.17 -6.03 -15.68
C VAL A 165 3.81 -4.54 -15.70
N LEU A 166 2.86 -4.10 -14.87
CA LEU A 166 2.49 -2.68 -14.79
C LEU A 166 3.65 -1.85 -14.21
N ILE A 167 4.35 -2.35 -13.20
CA ILE A 167 5.49 -1.68 -12.59
C ILE A 167 6.66 -1.60 -13.58
N LEU A 168 7.01 -2.72 -14.23
CA LEU A 168 8.14 -2.82 -15.16
C LEU A 168 8.02 -1.94 -16.42
N LYS A 169 6.82 -1.44 -16.74
CA LYS A 169 6.64 -0.43 -17.81
C LYS A 169 7.27 0.92 -17.46
N HIS A 170 7.53 1.17 -16.18
CA HIS A 170 7.95 2.46 -15.67
C HIS A 170 9.25 2.37 -14.86
N MET A 171 9.33 1.42 -13.92
CA MET A 171 10.41 1.30 -12.94
C MET A 171 10.97 -0.12 -12.91
N GLU A 172 12.29 -0.25 -12.75
CA GLU A 172 12.94 -1.55 -12.62
C GLU A 172 12.65 -2.21 -11.26
N LEU A 173 12.46 -3.53 -11.30
CA LEU A 173 12.37 -4.39 -10.13
C LEU A 173 13.55 -5.37 -10.12
N THR A 174 14.05 -5.69 -8.94
CA THR A 174 14.93 -6.85 -8.76
C THR A 174 14.14 -8.13 -8.96
N VAL A 175 14.84 -9.24 -9.27
CA VAL A 175 14.19 -10.55 -9.43
C VAL A 175 13.46 -10.97 -8.15
N GLU A 176 14.03 -10.71 -6.97
CA GLU A 176 13.39 -11.07 -5.70
C GLU A 176 12.09 -10.29 -5.46
N GLU A 177 12.04 -9.01 -5.80
CA GLU A 177 10.82 -8.20 -5.68
C GLU A 177 9.75 -8.62 -6.68
N MET A 178 10.13 -8.93 -7.92
CA MET A 178 9.21 -9.49 -8.91
C MET A 178 8.58 -10.78 -8.39
N LEU A 179 9.39 -11.67 -7.80
CA LEU A 179 8.91 -12.93 -7.24
C LEU A 179 8.04 -12.72 -6.00
N ALA A 180 8.39 -11.78 -5.14
CA ALA A 180 7.60 -11.41 -3.97
C ALA A 180 6.23 -10.88 -4.38
N ILE A 181 6.19 -9.86 -5.24
CA ILE A 181 4.94 -9.27 -5.77
C ILE A 181 4.12 -10.32 -6.52
N ASN A 182 4.76 -11.12 -7.37
CA ASN A 182 4.04 -12.12 -8.18
C ASN A 182 3.39 -13.22 -7.33
N TRP A 183 3.98 -13.57 -6.18
CA TRP A 183 3.50 -14.63 -5.30
C TRP A 183 2.97 -14.14 -3.94
N HIS A 184 2.63 -12.85 -3.82
CA HIS A 184 2.18 -12.27 -2.55
C HIS A 184 0.93 -12.95 -1.97
N MET A 185 0.02 -13.43 -2.83
CA MET A 185 -1.19 -14.17 -2.40
C MET A 185 -0.88 -15.58 -1.87
N GLY A 186 0.34 -16.08 -2.05
CA GLY A 186 0.75 -17.41 -1.63
C GLY A 186 -0.19 -18.52 -2.11
N ALA A 187 -0.68 -19.32 -1.18
CA ALA A 187 -1.57 -20.45 -1.48
C ALA A 187 -3.00 -20.04 -1.91
N PHE A 188 -3.37 -18.76 -1.79
CA PHE A 188 -4.64 -18.22 -2.27
C PHE A 188 -4.60 -17.84 -3.75
N ASP A 189 -3.41 -17.86 -4.37
CA ASP A 189 -3.28 -17.72 -5.81
C ASP A 189 -3.89 -18.94 -6.53
N SER A 190 -4.71 -18.68 -7.55
CA SER A 190 -5.34 -19.74 -8.35
C SER A 190 -4.32 -20.72 -8.97
N ARG A 191 -3.12 -20.26 -9.33
CA ARG A 191 -2.04 -21.11 -9.86
C ARG A 191 -1.57 -22.13 -8.82
N ALA A 192 -1.52 -21.73 -7.55
CA ALA A 192 -1.12 -22.58 -6.44
C ALA A 192 -2.15 -23.67 -6.09
N SER A 193 -3.40 -23.52 -6.56
CA SER A 193 -4.43 -24.55 -6.38
C SER A 193 -4.16 -25.81 -7.20
N THR A 194 -3.44 -25.67 -8.33
CA THR A 194 -3.16 -26.77 -9.26
C THR A 194 -1.76 -27.33 -9.06
N ASP A 195 -0.74 -26.46 -8.92
CA ASP A 195 0.63 -26.86 -8.66
C ASP A 195 1.33 -25.87 -7.72
N LYS A 196 1.87 -26.40 -6.61
CA LYS A 196 2.58 -25.61 -5.60
C LYS A 196 4.09 -25.58 -5.81
N ARG A 197 4.64 -26.26 -6.82
CA ARG A 197 6.09 -26.34 -7.04
C ARG A 197 6.74 -24.96 -7.15
N SER A 198 6.22 -24.09 -8.00
CA SER A 198 6.76 -22.74 -8.18
C SER A 198 6.62 -21.89 -6.92
N LEU A 199 5.46 -21.91 -6.27
CA LEU A 199 5.25 -21.22 -5.00
C LEU A 199 6.26 -21.68 -3.93
N ASN A 200 6.38 -23.00 -3.74
CA ASN A 200 7.31 -23.58 -2.76
C ASN A 200 8.76 -23.22 -3.09
N ASP A 201 9.15 -23.28 -4.36
CA ASP A 201 10.50 -22.93 -4.82
C ASP A 201 10.82 -21.44 -4.59
N VAL A 202 9.82 -20.56 -4.71
CA VAL A 202 9.98 -19.14 -4.37
C VAL A 202 10.10 -18.95 -2.86
N PHE A 203 9.19 -19.49 -2.06
CA PHE A 203 9.19 -19.30 -0.60
C PHE A 203 10.41 -19.95 0.07
N ASN A 204 10.96 -21.02 -0.50
CA ASN A 204 12.18 -21.65 0.01
C ASN A 204 13.45 -20.82 -0.22
N ARG A 205 13.44 -19.88 -1.18
CA ARG A 205 14.64 -19.13 -1.60
C ARG A 205 14.57 -17.63 -1.36
N HIS A 206 13.37 -17.08 -1.24
CA HIS A 206 13.14 -15.63 -1.18
C HIS A 206 12.32 -15.27 0.06
N LYS A 207 13.02 -14.79 1.10
CA LYS A 207 12.36 -14.42 2.37
C LYS A 207 11.41 -13.24 2.17
N LEU A 208 11.72 -12.33 1.24
CA LEU A 208 10.88 -11.18 0.92
C LEU A 208 9.47 -11.60 0.51
N ALA A 209 9.34 -12.66 -0.29
CA ALA A 209 8.05 -13.19 -0.72
C ALA A 209 7.24 -13.76 0.45
N VAL A 210 7.91 -14.46 1.39
CA VAL A 210 7.28 -15.01 2.59
C VAL A 210 6.80 -13.87 3.50
N LEU A 211 7.64 -12.87 3.73
CA LEU A 211 7.34 -11.71 4.58
C LEU A 211 6.17 -10.90 4.03
N LEU A 212 6.19 -10.61 2.72
CA LEU A 212 5.08 -9.91 2.06
C LEU A 212 3.78 -10.70 2.16
N HIS A 213 3.82 -12.01 1.90
CA HIS A 213 2.64 -12.88 2.01
C HIS A 213 2.07 -12.89 3.43
N ILE A 214 2.92 -13.02 4.45
CA ILE A 214 2.48 -12.99 5.85
C ILE A 214 1.84 -11.65 6.19
N ALA A 215 2.46 -10.53 5.78
CA ALA A 215 1.93 -9.20 6.02
C ALA A 215 0.58 -8.96 5.32
N ASP A 216 0.43 -9.42 4.08
CA ASP A 216 -0.83 -9.39 3.33
C ASP A 216 -1.95 -10.17 4.06
N MET A 217 -1.64 -11.37 4.55
CA MET A 217 -2.60 -12.17 5.33
C MET A 217 -2.92 -11.54 6.68
N GLN A 218 -1.94 -10.94 7.36
CA GLN A 218 -2.18 -10.22 8.61
C GLN A 218 -3.10 -9.01 8.39
N ALA A 219 -2.83 -8.19 7.36
CA ALA A 219 -3.66 -7.05 7.02
C ALA A 219 -5.11 -7.48 6.73
N THR A 220 -5.28 -8.48 5.87
CA THR A 220 -6.59 -8.98 5.46
C THR A 220 -7.39 -9.58 6.63
N PHE A 221 -6.77 -10.43 7.46
CA PHE A 221 -7.51 -11.22 8.44
C PHE A 221 -7.49 -10.64 9.86
N LEU A 222 -6.46 -9.89 10.25
CA LEU A 222 -6.31 -9.36 11.61
C LEU A 222 -6.73 -7.89 11.74
N ASP A 223 -6.60 -7.10 10.68
CA ASP A 223 -6.79 -5.64 10.73
C ASP A 223 -8.07 -5.18 10.04
N ASP A 224 -8.38 -5.71 8.85
CA ASP A 224 -9.55 -5.29 8.08
C ASP A 224 -10.89 -5.65 8.74
N CYS A 225 -10.92 -6.62 9.66
CA CYS A 225 -12.09 -6.96 10.46
C CYS A 225 -12.63 -5.79 11.30
N ARG A 226 -11.85 -4.71 11.49
CA ARG A 226 -12.25 -3.53 12.27
C ARG A 226 -12.86 -2.40 11.44
N LYS A 227 -12.64 -2.38 10.12
CA LYS A 227 -12.95 -1.22 9.25
C LYS A 227 -14.16 -1.44 8.33
N GLY A 228 -14.54 -2.69 8.09
CA GLY A 228 -15.77 -3.06 7.39
C GLY A 228 -16.40 -4.24 8.08
N GLY A 229 -17.52 -4.02 8.77
CA GLY A 229 -18.15 -5.00 9.65
C GLY A 229 -18.30 -6.37 9.00
N HIS A 230 -17.54 -7.35 9.53
CA HIS A 230 -17.86 -8.74 9.34
C HIS A 230 -18.80 -9.19 10.47
N ILE A 231 -20.06 -9.44 10.11
CA ILE A 231 -20.85 -10.48 10.76
C ILE A 231 -20.23 -11.80 10.33
N ASN A 232 -19.55 -12.48 11.26
CA ASN A 232 -19.24 -13.88 11.07
C ASN A 232 -20.58 -14.63 11.02
N GLY A 233 -20.75 -15.45 9.98
CA GLY A 233 -21.83 -16.45 9.92
C GLY A 233 -21.63 -17.56 10.93
#